data_AF-A0A7X6LBB3-F1
#
_entry.id   AF-A0A7X6LBB3-F1
#
_cell.length_a   1.000
_cell.length_b   1.000
_cell.length_c   1.000
_cell.angle_alpha   90.00
_cell.angle_beta   90.00
_cell.angle_gamma   90.00
#
_symmetry.space_group_name_H-M   'P 1'
#
loop_
_entity.id
_entity.type
_entity.pdbx_description
1 polymer ?
#
loop_
_entity_poly.entity_id
_entity_poly.type
_entity_poly.pdbx_seq_one_letter_code
_entity_poly.pdbx_strand_id
1 'polypeptide(L)'
;MTRYAFDADRAALVATWATGRGDLAQTVATLPPQVTKDQATDLASNLTTLSRFQWRTYTHPASAAGDPDVPNSEAWRRAEERRNFKEVETGLRSPHLPTDEGLLVSYSGVVESAHRIGRTLHDIDDDALLDTIAAEVRTEQEAIESAERGDLSARARQAVELSRPDVSPAQVHAADALLRADPLGSIELFTELDPASASVAAAHWLYAAAEVAGEAASVPTTDVVAEADDIEALQVETPTLVLERLAAGDTPTEVVLELIAEAMAVHEGRVPAPWSLVARVAEIETQAHRFGVDADTREAMLTGFRISRLDPARPALDLLEDLLDGIRGCLLLYAANTDHADPESHFAEDVRLEADADPEDLL
;
A
#
# COMPACT_ATOMS: atom_id res chain seq x y z
N MET A 1 8.35 2.17 -5.85
CA MET A 1 9.07 3.38 -6.31
C MET A 1 10.10 3.01 -7.37
N THR A 2 10.33 3.87 -8.36
CA THR A 2 11.26 3.64 -9.47
C THR A 2 12.69 3.47 -8.95
N ARG A 3 13.32 2.36 -9.33
CA ARG A 3 14.74 2.08 -9.06
C ARG A 3 15.54 2.35 -10.31
N TYR A 4 16.62 3.10 -10.17
CA TYR A 4 17.54 3.41 -11.25
C TYR A 4 18.80 2.58 -11.09
N ALA A 5 19.29 2.05 -12.20
CA ALA A 5 20.47 1.19 -12.25
C ALA A 5 21.39 1.60 -13.41
N PHE A 6 22.67 1.28 -13.27
CA PHE A 6 23.66 1.42 -14.32
C PHE A 6 23.93 0.07 -14.99
N ASP A 7 23.58 -0.06 -16.27
CA ASP A 7 23.97 -1.16 -17.14
C ASP A 7 25.38 -0.90 -17.67
N ALA A 8 26.37 -1.56 -17.08
CA ALA A 8 27.78 -1.39 -17.40
C ALA A 8 28.15 -1.89 -18.80
N ASP A 9 27.42 -2.88 -19.34
CA ASP A 9 27.71 -3.45 -20.66
C ASP A 9 27.25 -2.52 -21.77
N ARG A 10 26.14 -1.81 -21.55
CA ARG A 10 25.57 -0.84 -22.50
C ARG A 10 25.97 0.60 -22.22
N ALA A 11 26.69 0.84 -21.12
CA ALA A 11 26.95 2.16 -20.57
C ALA A 11 25.65 2.98 -20.48
N ALA A 12 24.59 2.42 -19.89
CA ALA A 12 23.26 3.01 -19.91
C ALA A 12 22.66 3.15 -18.50
N LEU A 13 21.94 4.24 -18.27
CA LEU A 13 21.08 4.40 -17.11
C LEU A 13 19.71 3.79 -17.42
N VAL A 14 19.23 2.93 -16.54
CA VAL A 14 17.98 2.18 -16.69
C VAL A 14 17.07 2.47 -15.51
N ALA A 15 15.81 2.84 -15.78
CA ALA A 15 14.75 2.93 -14.79
C ALA A 15 13.98 1.61 -14.75
N THR A 16 13.64 1.15 -13.56
CA THR A 16 12.85 -0.05 -13.31
C THR A 16 11.74 0.24 -12.32
N TRP A 17 10.53 -0.24 -12.57
CA TRP A 17 9.40 -0.05 -11.66
C TRP A 17 8.46 -1.24 -11.73
N ALA A 18 7.81 -1.50 -10.61
CA ALA A 18 6.96 -2.65 -10.46
C ALA A 18 5.56 -2.41 -11.04
N THR A 19 4.86 -3.49 -11.38
CA THR A 19 3.52 -3.46 -11.97
C THR A 19 2.52 -4.39 -11.29
N GLY A 20 2.87 -4.98 -10.13
CA GLY A 20 2.07 -5.99 -9.44
C GLY A 20 2.17 -7.41 -10.04
N ARG A 21 2.67 -7.57 -11.28
CA ARG A 21 2.98 -8.89 -11.89
C ARG A 21 4.46 -9.09 -12.21
N GLY A 22 5.28 -8.08 -11.92
CA GLY A 22 6.71 -8.02 -12.26
C GLY A 22 7.15 -6.61 -12.61
N ASP A 23 8.45 -6.46 -12.89
CA ASP A 23 9.06 -5.16 -13.15
C ASP A 23 9.12 -4.86 -14.65
N LEU A 24 8.82 -3.61 -15.02
CA LEU A 24 9.17 -3.04 -16.31
C LEU A 24 10.51 -2.33 -16.21
N ALA A 25 11.22 -2.25 -17.34
CA ALA A 25 12.50 -1.56 -17.44
C ALA A 25 12.54 -0.67 -18.68
N GLN A 26 13.13 0.51 -18.55
CA GLN A 26 13.33 1.46 -19.64
C GLN A 26 14.72 2.07 -19.57
N THR A 27 15.42 2.13 -20.70
CA THR A 27 16.65 2.92 -20.81
C THR A 27 16.31 4.41 -20.77
N VAL A 28 16.86 5.12 -19.79
CA VAL A 28 16.70 6.57 -19.61
C VAL A 28 17.70 7.31 -20.49
N ALA A 29 18.98 6.94 -20.40
CA ALA A 29 20.06 7.60 -21.11
C ALA A 29 21.17 6.60 -21.45
N THR A 30 21.83 6.79 -22.59
CA THR A 30 23.16 6.22 -22.83
C THR A 30 24.19 7.21 -22.33
N LEU A 31 25.09 6.77 -21.46
CA LEU A 31 26.06 7.63 -20.81
C LEU A 31 27.25 7.90 -21.75
N PRO A 32 27.74 9.15 -21.80
CA PRO A 32 28.93 9.48 -22.55
C PRO A 32 30.17 8.67 -22.10
N PRO A 33 31.14 8.38 -22.99
CA PRO A 33 32.31 7.56 -22.66
C PRO A 33 33.20 8.13 -21.54
N GLN A 34 33.13 9.43 -21.29
CA GLN A 34 33.88 10.10 -20.21
C GLN A 34 33.27 9.86 -18.82
N VAL A 35 32.02 9.42 -18.74
CA VAL A 35 31.36 9.14 -17.46
C VAL A 35 31.98 7.91 -16.82
N THR A 36 32.50 8.09 -15.61
CA THR A 36 33.07 6.99 -14.83
C THR A 36 31.98 6.08 -14.27
N LYS A 37 32.35 4.85 -13.91
CA LYS A 37 31.41 3.92 -13.26
C LYS A 37 30.86 4.49 -11.95
N ASP A 38 31.71 5.14 -11.15
CA ASP A 38 31.33 5.72 -9.87
C ASP A 38 30.29 6.84 -10.08
N GLN A 39 30.53 7.76 -11.01
CA GLN A 39 29.57 8.80 -11.39
C GLN A 39 28.24 8.22 -11.88
N ALA A 40 28.28 7.16 -12.70
CA ALA A 40 27.07 6.49 -13.19
C ALA A 40 26.26 5.83 -12.06
N THR A 41 26.94 5.14 -11.13
CA THR A 41 26.28 4.52 -9.97
C THR A 41 25.77 5.56 -8.96
N ASP A 42 26.48 6.67 -8.77
CA ASP A 42 26.05 7.78 -7.92
C ASP A 42 24.80 8.44 -8.50
N LEU A 43 24.77 8.68 -9.82
CA LEU A 43 23.61 9.22 -10.50
C LEU A 43 22.38 8.30 -10.33
N ALA A 44 22.54 6.99 -10.53
CA ALA A 44 21.49 6.00 -10.33
C ALA A 44 21.00 5.94 -8.87
N SER A 45 21.92 5.98 -7.90
CA SER A 45 21.59 5.99 -6.48
C SER A 45 20.83 7.26 -6.06
N ASN A 46 21.28 8.42 -6.55
CA ASN A 46 20.65 9.71 -6.26
C ASN A 46 19.25 9.82 -6.90
N LEU A 47 19.07 9.33 -8.14
CA LEU A 47 17.75 9.26 -8.78
C LEU A 47 16.78 8.33 -8.05
N THR A 48 17.26 7.15 -7.62
CA THR A 48 16.46 6.22 -6.81
C THR A 48 16.05 6.86 -5.49
N THR A 49 16.93 7.66 -4.88
CA THR A 49 16.64 8.37 -3.65
C THR A 49 15.63 9.50 -3.85
N LEU A 50 15.73 10.27 -4.94
CA LEU A 50 14.72 11.27 -5.29
C LEU A 50 13.34 10.61 -5.52
N SER A 51 13.28 9.54 -6.31
CA SER A 51 12.04 8.79 -6.55
C SER A 51 11.42 8.30 -5.23
N ARG A 52 12.22 7.76 -4.30
CA ARG A 52 11.75 7.38 -2.96
C ARG A 52 11.09 8.55 -2.22
N PHE A 53 11.73 9.72 -2.18
CA PHE A 53 11.17 10.89 -1.48
C PHE A 53 9.92 11.43 -2.17
N GLN A 54 9.88 11.43 -3.50
CA GLN A 54 8.71 11.85 -4.26
C GLN A 54 7.54 10.88 -4.06
N TRP A 55 7.73 9.57 -4.19
CA TRP A 55 6.67 8.59 -3.90
C TRP A 55 6.27 8.53 -2.42
N ARG A 56 7.13 9.03 -1.51
CA ARG A 56 6.71 9.21 -0.11
C ARG A 56 5.57 10.22 0.01
N THR A 57 5.49 11.24 -0.86
CA THR A 57 4.36 12.19 -0.82
C THR A 57 3.05 11.56 -1.26
N TYR A 58 3.12 10.52 -2.11
CA TYR A 58 1.96 9.71 -2.51
C TYR A 58 1.47 8.81 -1.37
N THR A 59 2.39 8.09 -0.71
CA THR A 59 2.06 7.17 0.39
C THR A 59 1.69 7.90 1.68
N HIS A 60 2.19 9.11 1.87
CA HIS A 60 1.92 9.94 3.05
C HIS A 60 1.28 11.26 2.62
N PRO A 61 0.04 11.22 2.10
CA PRO A 61 -0.63 12.44 1.69
C PRO A 61 -0.93 13.31 2.91
N ALA A 62 -1.09 14.62 2.67
CA ALA A 62 -1.43 15.56 3.73
C ALA A 62 -2.85 15.33 4.29
N SER A 63 -3.79 14.89 3.43
CA SER A 63 -5.17 14.52 3.79
C SER A 63 -5.21 13.52 4.96
N ALA A 64 -4.31 12.54 4.95
CA ALA A 64 -4.23 11.51 5.98
C ALA A 64 -3.56 11.97 7.30
N ALA A 65 -3.09 13.21 7.39
CA ALA A 65 -2.42 13.75 8.58
C ALA A 65 -3.18 14.92 9.25
N GLY A 66 -4.40 15.22 8.79
CA GLY A 66 -5.23 16.30 9.29
C GLY A 66 -5.17 17.56 8.42
N ASP A 67 -5.37 18.72 9.04
CA ASP A 67 -5.50 20.00 8.32
C ASP A 67 -4.14 20.56 7.88
N PRO A 68 -3.87 20.70 6.56
CA PRO A 68 -2.63 21.25 6.03
C PRO A 68 -2.48 22.76 6.24
N ASP A 69 -3.54 23.49 6.62
CA ASP A 69 -3.49 24.93 6.85
C ASP A 69 -2.95 25.28 8.24
N VAL A 70 -2.84 24.30 9.15
CA VAL A 70 -2.25 24.48 10.49
C VAL A 70 -0.71 24.52 10.38
N PRO A 71 -0.04 25.66 10.61
CA PRO A 71 1.40 25.78 10.40
C PRO A 71 2.21 24.82 11.29
N ASN A 72 3.26 24.22 10.73
CA ASN A 72 4.14 23.24 11.39
C ASN A 72 3.46 21.92 11.84
N SER A 73 2.20 21.69 11.47
CA SER A 73 1.56 20.37 11.62
C SER A 73 2.21 19.33 10.69
N GLU A 74 1.96 18.05 10.94
CA GLU A 74 2.42 16.98 10.05
C GLU A 74 1.78 17.09 8.66
N ALA A 75 0.48 17.40 8.58
CA ALA A 75 -0.21 17.66 7.32
C ALA A 75 0.42 18.83 6.54
N TRP A 76 0.75 19.92 7.23
CA TRP A 76 1.43 21.06 6.63
C TRP A 76 2.80 20.68 6.06
N ARG A 77 3.61 19.91 6.81
CA ARG A 77 4.93 19.44 6.35
C ARG A 77 4.83 18.52 5.14
N ARG A 78 3.88 17.58 5.13
CA ARG A 78 3.62 16.69 3.98
C ARG A 78 3.18 17.49 2.76
N ALA A 79 2.30 18.47 2.95
CA ALA A 79 1.87 19.35 1.88
C ALA A 79 3.01 20.21 1.33
N GLU A 80 3.90 20.71 2.20
CA GLU A 80 5.08 21.48 1.77
C GLU A 80 6.07 20.61 0.98
N GLU A 81 6.31 19.36 1.42
CA GLU A 81 7.18 18.43 0.71
C GLU A 81 6.66 18.13 -0.71
N ARG A 82 5.34 17.99 -0.87
CA ARG A 82 4.69 17.86 -2.20
C ARG A 82 4.83 19.14 -3.02
N ARG A 83 4.64 20.32 -2.42
CA ARG A 83 4.82 21.63 -3.09
C ARG A 83 6.25 21.86 -3.56
N ASN A 84 7.24 21.25 -2.92
CA ASN A 84 8.65 21.33 -3.30
C ASN A 84 8.98 20.64 -4.63
N PHE A 85 8.04 19.93 -5.26
CA PHE A 85 8.24 19.36 -6.60
C PHE A 85 8.64 20.44 -7.62
N LYS A 86 8.13 21.66 -7.48
CA LYS A 86 8.46 22.81 -8.34
C LYS A 86 9.93 23.24 -8.24
N GLU A 87 10.62 22.94 -7.15
CA GLU A 87 12.02 23.32 -6.91
C GLU A 87 13.00 22.28 -7.48
N VAL A 88 12.52 21.10 -7.87
CA VAL A 88 13.36 19.98 -8.31
C VAL A 88 14.17 20.35 -9.55
N GLU A 89 13.54 20.94 -10.57
CA GLU A 89 14.28 21.34 -11.78
C GLU A 89 15.36 22.40 -11.49
N THR A 90 15.07 23.35 -10.60
CA THR A 90 16.07 24.32 -10.11
C THR A 90 17.22 23.62 -9.40
N GLY A 91 16.93 22.63 -8.53
CA GLY A 91 17.94 21.89 -7.81
C GLY A 91 18.87 21.06 -8.71
N LEU A 92 18.34 20.54 -9.82
CA LEU A 92 19.11 19.82 -10.84
C LEU A 92 20.04 20.75 -11.63
N ARG A 93 19.53 21.89 -12.09
CA ARG A 93 20.26 22.82 -12.98
C ARG A 93 21.20 23.76 -12.23
N SER A 94 20.85 24.11 -11.00
CA SER A 94 21.59 25.05 -10.15
C SER A 94 21.82 24.42 -8.77
N PRO A 95 22.62 23.34 -8.68
CA PRO A 95 22.85 22.66 -7.42
C PRO A 95 23.63 23.54 -6.43
N HIS A 96 23.40 23.34 -5.13
CA HIS A 96 24.32 23.85 -4.13
C HIS A 96 25.65 23.11 -4.24
N LEU A 97 26.67 23.80 -4.75
CA LEU A 97 28.05 23.29 -4.84
C LEU A 97 28.79 23.50 -3.51
N PRO A 98 29.76 22.63 -3.15
CA PRO A 98 30.63 22.87 -2.01
C PRO A 98 31.41 24.19 -2.17
N THR A 99 31.46 24.99 -1.11
CA THR A 99 32.28 26.21 -1.03
C THR A 99 33.25 26.14 0.15
N ASP A 100 34.11 27.15 0.30
CA ASP A 100 35.00 27.28 1.46
C ASP A 100 34.24 27.38 2.80
N GLU A 101 32.96 27.82 2.77
CA GLU A 101 32.09 27.92 3.94
C GLU A 101 31.33 26.62 4.24
N GLY A 102 31.47 25.61 3.36
CA GLY A 102 30.81 24.31 3.46
C GLY A 102 29.79 24.05 2.36
N LEU A 103 28.96 23.03 2.56
CA LEU A 103 27.89 22.64 1.65
C LEU A 103 26.54 23.05 2.23
N LEU A 104 25.76 23.82 1.47
CA LEU A 104 24.37 24.11 1.81
C LEU A 104 23.50 22.89 1.50
N VAL A 105 22.82 22.36 2.53
CA VAL A 105 21.97 21.17 2.45
C VAL A 105 20.53 21.55 2.78
N SER A 106 19.58 21.09 1.97
CA SER A 106 18.15 21.31 2.24
C SER A 106 17.61 20.32 3.28
N TYR A 107 16.65 20.78 4.09
CA TYR A 107 15.91 19.90 5.01
C TYR A 107 14.83 19.07 4.28
N SER A 108 14.38 19.52 3.12
CA SER A 108 13.44 18.75 2.28
C SER A 108 14.21 17.61 1.59
N GLY A 109 13.71 16.39 1.75
CA GLY A 109 14.31 15.21 1.14
C GLY A 109 14.23 15.26 -0.39
N VAL A 110 13.11 15.77 -0.92
CA VAL A 110 12.91 16.01 -2.36
C VAL A 110 13.93 17.02 -2.89
N VAL A 111 14.04 18.20 -2.26
CA VAL A 111 14.93 19.27 -2.75
C VAL A 111 16.39 18.89 -2.61
N GLU A 112 16.81 18.32 -1.49
CA GLU A 112 18.20 17.90 -1.29
C GLU A 112 18.58 16.78 -2.28
N SER A 113 17.68 15.85 -2.56
CA SER A 113 17.94 14.80 -3.55
C SER A 113 18.12 15.38 -4.95
N ALA A 114 17.34 16.41 -5.31
CA ALA A 114 17.53 17.13 -6.57
C ALA A 114 18.91 17.80 -6.64
N HIS A 115 19.35 18.47 -5.57
CA HIS A 115 20.69 19.05 -5.51
C HIS A 115 21.81 18.00 -5.59
N ARG A 116 21.64 16.81 -4.99
CA ARG A 116 22.61 15.70 -5.11
C ARG A 116 22.77 15.25 -6.56
N ILE A 117 21.66 15.03 -7.26
CA ILE A 117 21.68 14.71 -8.68
C ILE A 117 22.34 15.84 -9.47
N GLY A 118 21.96 17.09 -9.21
CA GLY A 118 22.55 18.25 -9.88
C GLY A 118 24.06 18.36 -9.68
N ARG A 119 24.58 18.09 -8.47
CA ARG A 119 26.03 18.02 -8.22
C ARG A 119 26.70 16.92 -9.04
N THR A 120 26.14 15.71 -9.08
CA THR A 120 26.67 14.62 -9.92
C THR A 120 26.66 15.00 -11.40
N LEU A 121 25.62 15.66 -11.89
CA LEU A 121 25.54 16.14 -13.28
C LEU A 121 26.52 17.27 -13.56
N HIS A 122 26.73 18.18 -12.61
CA HIS A 122 27.74 19.23 -12.70
C HIS A 122 29.15 18.64 -12.83
N ASP A 123 29.46 17.58 -12.08
CA ASP A 123 30.75 16.88 -12.17
C ASP A 123 30.93 16.11 -13.49
N ILE A 124 29.84 15.70 -14.14
CA ILE A 124 29.87 15.05 -15.46
C ILE A 124 30.05 16.07 -16.59
N ASP A 125 29.51 17.29 -16.42
CA ASP A 125 29.60 18.40 -17.37
C ASP A 125 29.07 18.05 -18.78
N ASP A 126 27.84 17.53 -18.83
CA ASP A 126 27.13 17.21 -20.08
C ASP A 126 25.70 17.75 -20.06
N ASP A 127 25.46 18.84 -20.81
CA ASP A 127 24.16 19.52 -20.89
C ASP A 127 23.04 18.63 -21.46
N ALA A 128 23.36 17.74 -22.41
CA ALA A 128 22.37 16.87 -23.02
C ALA A 128 21.93 15.78 -22.04
N LEU A 129 22.87 15.27 -21.24
CA LEU A 129 22.54 14.37 -20.14
C LEU A 129 21.69 15.09 -19.07
N LEU A 130 22.05 16.32 -18.69
CA LEU A 130 21.26 17.13 -17.75
C LEU A 130 19.81 17.29 -18.22
N ASP A 131 19.60 17.66 -19.48
CA ASP A 131 18.25 17.81 -20.04
C ASP A 131 17.48 16.48 -20.06
N THR A 132 18.16 15.38 -20.38
CA THR A 132 17.56 14.03 -20.37
C THR A 132 17.13 13.62 -18.96
N ILE A 133 17.98 13.85 -17.95
CA ILE A 133 17.66 13.54 -16.55
C ILE A 133 16.55 14.46 -16.01
N ALA A 134 16.55 15.74 -16.37
CA ALA A 134 15.47 16.65 -16.00
C ALA A 134 14.12 16.20 -16.57
N ALA A 135 14.09 15.73 -17.82
CA ALA A 135 12.88 15.16 -18.43
C ALA A 135 12.43 13.87 -17.73
N GLU A 136 13.35 12.97 -17.40
CA GLU A 136 13.05 11.72 -16.67
C GLU A 136 12.44 11.99 -15.29
N VAL A 137 13.00 12.94 -14.54
CA VAL A 137 12.47 13.34 -13.24
C VAL A 137 11.07 13.94 -13.37
N ARG A 138 10.78 14.68 -14.45
CA ARG A 138 9.43 15.17 -14.73
C ARG A 138 8.46 14.03 -15.01
N THR A 139 8.86 13.02 -15.79
CA THR A 139 8.05 11.81 -16.02
C THR A 139 7.72 11.09 -14.71
N GLU A 140 8.66 11.03 -13.76
CA GLU A 140 8.40 10.48 -12.42
C GLU A 140 7.34 11.30 -11.65
N GLN A 141 7.43 12.64 -11.68
CA GLN A 141 6.46 13.52 -11.03
C GLN A 141 5.06 13.42 -11.66
N GLU A 142 4.98 13.33 -12.99
CA GLU A 142 3.73 13.12 -13.74
C GLU A 142 3.09 11.76 -13.42
N ALA A 143 3.90 10.73 -13.18
CA ALA A 143 3.42 9.42 -12.75
C ALA A 143 2.77 9.47 -11.37
N ILE A 144 3.37 10.20 -10.42
CA ILE A 144 2.80 10.42 -9.08
C ILE A 144 1.47 11.17 -9.19
N GLU A 145 1.41 12.25 -9.98
CA GLU A 145 0.19 13.03 -10.21
C GLU A 145 -0.94 12.23 -10.87
N SER A 146 -0.58 11.27 -11.71
CA SER A 146 -1.54 10.36 -12.33
C SER A 146 -2.08 9.36 -11.31
N ALA A 147 -1.19 8.78 -10.50
CA ALA A 147 -1.58 7.87 -9.42
C ALA A 147 -2.45 8.55 -8.36
N GLU A 148 -2.16 9.80 -7.99
CA GLU A 148 -2.98 10.61 -7.07
C GLU A 148 -4.43 10.74 -7.58
N ARG A 149 -4.62 10.80 -8.90
CA ARG A 149 -5.95 10.88 -9.56
C ARG A 149 -6.58 9.52 -9.84
N GLY A 150 -5.93 8.42 -9.47
CA GLY A 150 -6.39 7.05 -9.72
C GLY A 150 -6.11 6.52 -11.13
N ASP A 151 -5.28 7.22 -11.92
CA ASP A 151 -4.78 6.71 -13.20
C ASP A 151 -3.46 5.97 -12.98
N LEU A 152 -3.51 4.64 -13.00
CA LEU A 152 -2.37 3.76 -12.77
C LEU A 152 -1.72 3.28 -14.08
N SER A 153 -1.83 4.06 -15.16
CA SER A 153 -1.19 3.73 -16.43
C SER A 153 0.33 3.99 -16.42
N ALA A 154 1.04 3.33 -17.35
CA ALA A 154 2.48 3.49 -17.56
C ALA A 154 3.31 3.38 -16.27
N ARG A 155 4.03 4.43 -15.88
CA ARG A 155 4.90 4.44 -14.69
C ARG A 155 4.12 4.67 -13.39
N ALA A 156 2.90 5.20 -13.45
CA ALA A 156 2.03 5.35 -12.30
C ALA A 156 1.60 3.98 -11.73
N ARG A 157 1.66 2.93 -12.55
CA ARG A 157 1.31 1.55 -12.16
C ARG A 157 2.04 1.03 -10.93
N GLN A 158 3.22 1.54 -10.61
CA GLN A 158 3.92 1.14 -9.39
C GLN A 158 3.15 1.44 -8.10
N ALA A 159 2.13 2.30 -8.16
CA ALA A 159 1.23 2.56 -7.04
C ALA A 159 0.46 1.32 -6.58
N VAL A 160 0.25 0.32 -7.45
CA VAL A 160 -0.44 -0.93 -7.07
C VAL A 160 0.30 -1.71 -5.98
N GLU A 161 1.59 -1.45 -5.78
CA GLU A 161 2.40 -2.06 -4.72
C GLU A 161 2.64 -1.15 -3.51
N LEU A 162 2.06 0.05 -3.53
CA LEU A 162 2.24 1.03 -2.47
C LEU A 162 1.00 1.08 -1.59
N SER A 163 1.21 1.33 -0.30
CA SER A 163 0.11 1.57 0.64
C SER A 163 -0.01 3.05 0.93
N ARG A 164 -1.25 3.54 0.86
CA ARG A 164 -1.62 4.91 1.21
C ARG A 164 -2.88 4.87 2.08
N PRO A 165 -2.95 5.61 3.18
CA PRO A 165 -4.16 5.70 4.01
C PRO A 165 -5.09 6.78 3.44
N ASP A 166 -5.46 6.62 2.17
CA ASP A 166 -6.38 7.48 1.42
C ASP A 166 -6.93 6.69 0.23
N VAL A 167 -8.17 6.92 -0.19
CA VAL A 167 -8.84 6.13 -1.24
C VAL A 167 -9.42 7.02 -2.33
N SER A 168 -9.43 6.51 -3.56
CA SER A 168 -10.13 7.16 -4.68
C SER A 168 -11.52 6.55 -4.83
N PRO A 169 -12.62 7.32 -4.68
CA PRO A 169 -13.97 6.80 -4.88
C PRO A 169 -14.16 6.13 -6.26
N ALA A 170 -13.52 6.66 -7.30
CA ALA A 170 -13.57 6.07 -8.64
C ALA A 170 -12.90 4.69 -8.71
N GLN A 171 -11.83 4.47 -7.95
CA GLN A 171 -11.15 3.18 -7.88
C GLN A 171 -11.88 2.18 -6.98
N VAL A 172 -12.54 2.65 -5.90
CA VAL A 172 -13.43 1.81 -5.08
C VAL A 172 -14.57 1.27 -5.95
N HIS A 173 -15.23 2.12 -6.73
CA HIS A 173 -16.28 1.68 -7.67
C HIS A 173 -15.75 0.72 -8.75
N ALA A 174 -14.53 0.93 -9.22
CA ALA A 174 -13.92 0.01 -10.19
C ALA A 174 -13.61 -1.36 -9.57
N ALA A 175 -13.13 -1.41 -8.32
CA ALA A 175 -12.91 -2.65 -7.57
C ALA A 175 -14.24 -3.38 -7.30
N ASP A 176 -15.26 -2.64 -6.88
CA ASP A 176 -16.61 -3.16 -6.67
C ASP A 176 -17.20 -3.78 -7.95
N ALA A 177 -16.97 -3.16 -9.11
CA ALA A 177 -17.38 -3.73 -10.40
C ALA A 177 -16.66 -5.05 -10.73
N LEU A 178 -15.39 -5.19 -10.35
CA LEU A 178 -14.64 -6.44 -10.51
C LEU A 178 -15.18 -7.54 -9.59
N LEU A 179 -15.42 -7.23 -8.32
CA LEU A 179 -15.97 -8.17 -7.34
C LEU A 179 -17.42 -8.56 -7.67
N ARG A 180 -18.21 -7.64 -8.24
CA ARG A 180 -19.53 -7.99 -8.77
C ARG A 180 -19.47 -8.99 -9.92
N ALA A 181 -18.47 -8.87 -10.79
CA ALA A 181 -18.28 -9.85 -11.84
C ALA A 181 -17.85 -11.21 -11.25
N ASP A 182 -16.89 -11.19 -10.32
CA ASP A 182 -16.35 -12.38 -9.65
C ASP A 182 -16.11 -12.10 -8.16
N PRO A 183 -17.03 -12.52 -7.26
CA PRO A 183 -16.93 -12.24 -5.82
C PRO A 183 -15.70 -12.85 -5.16
N LEU A 184 -15.10 -13.89 -5.75
CA LEU A 184 -13.87 -14.52 -5.25
C LEU A 184 -12.62 -13.73 -5.62
N GLY A 185 -12.77 -12.64 -6.38
CA GLY A 185 -11.72 -11.74 -6.77
C GLY A 185 -11.02 -12.14 -8.07
N SER A 186 -10.40 -11.14 -8.69
CA SER A 186 -9.63 -11.30 -9.93
C SER A 186 -8.25 -10.68 -9.76
N ILE A 187 -7.30 -11.10 -10.60
CA ILE A 187 -5.92 -10.62 -10.54
C ILE A 187 -5.83 -9.11 -10.84
N GLU A 188 -6.81 -8.54 -11.53
CA GLU A 188 -6.94 -7.11 -11.80
C GLU A 188 -7.02 -6.25 -10.53
N LEU A 189 -7.56 -6.79 -9.43
CA LEU A 189 -7.59 -6.13 -8.11
C LEU A 189 -6.19 -5.79 -7.60
N PHE A 190 -5.19 -6.58 -7.98
CA PHE A 190 -3.79 -6.43 -7.55
C PHE A 190 -2.92 -5.64 -8.53
N THR A 191 -3.40 -5.39 -9.76
CA THR A 191 -2.52 -4.99 -10.86
C THR A 191 -2.99 -3.78 -11.64
N GLU A 192 -4.26 -3.41 -11.51
CA GLU A 192 -4.84 -2.24 -12.19
C GLU A 192 -5.43 -1.21 -11.22
N LEU A 193 -5.58 -1.55 -9.93
CA LEU A 193 -6.22 -0.70 -8.93
C LEU A 193 -5.30 -0.38 -7.75
N ASP A 194 -5.59 0.73 -7.09
CA ASP A 194 -4.97 1.06 -5.81
C ASP A 194 -5.42 0.03 -4.76
N PRO A 195 -4.48 -0.57 -4.00
CA PRO A 195 -4.80 -1.67 -3.09
C PRO A 195 -5.64 -1.22 -1.88
N ALA A 196 -5.56 0.04 -1.45
CA ALA A 196 -6.43 0.54 -0.39
C ALA A 196 -7.87 0.66 -0.89
N SER A 197 -8.07 1.21 -2.10
CA SER A 197 -9.39 1.25 -2.74
C SER A 197 -9.96 -0.13 -3.05
N ALA A 198 -9.13 -1.08 -3.47
CA ALA A 198 -9.55 -2.46 -3.65
C ALA A 198 -9.94 -3.14 -2.33
N SER A 199 -9.20 -2.86 -1.25
CA SER A 199 -9.52 -3.37 0.10
C SER A 199 -10.85 -2.85 0.63
N VAL A 200 -11.21 -1.58 0.35
CA VAL A 200 -12.54 -1.04 0.73
C VAL A 200 -13.67 -1.83 0.08
N ALA A 201 -13.56 -2.08 -1.22
CA ALA A 201 -14.54 -2.91 -1.90
C ALA A 201 -14.52 -4.35 -1.36
N ALA A 202 -13.35 -4.96 -1.20
CA ALA A 202 -13.23 -6.31 -0.66
C ALA A 202 -13.81 -6.45 0.76
N ALA A 203 -13.71 -5.43 1.61
CA ALA A 203 -14.30 -5.43 2.95
C ALA A 203 -15.84 -5.43 2.90
N HIS A 204 -16.44 -4.64 2.01
CA HIS A 204 -17.88 -4.68 1.75
C HIS A 204 -18.33 -6.07 1.26
N TRP A 205 -17.61 -6.62 0.28
CA TRP A 205 -17.92 -7.94 -0.29
C TRP A 205 -17.69 -9.09 0.69
N LEU A 206 -16.70 -8.96 1.60
CA LEU A 206 -16.50 -9.89 2.71
C LEU A 206 -17.69 -9.91 3.65
N TYR A 207 -18.26 -8.74 3.99
CA TYR A 207 -19.42 -8.67 4.86
C TYR A 207 -20.64 -9.37 4.25
N ALA A 208 -20.95 -9.08 2.99
CA ALA A 208 -22.02 -9.76 2.25
C ALA A 208 -21.78 -11.28 2.15
N ALA A 209 -20.54 -11.69 1.87
CA ALA A 209 -20.13 -13.10 1.86
C ALA A 209 -20.34 -13.79 3.22
N ALA A 210 -20.01 -13.11 4.31
CA ALA A 210 -20.19 -13.63 5.65
C ALA A 210 -21.67 -13.71 6.05
N GLU A 211 -22.52 -12.78 5.63
CA GLU A 211 -23.97 -12.88 5.91
C GLU A 211 -24.60 -14.09 5.20
N VAL A 212 -24.28 -14.30 3.92
CA VAL A 212 -24.75 -15.46 3.15
C VAL A 212 -24.26 -16.78 3.76
N ALA A 213 -22.98 -16.87 4.09
CA ALA A 213 -22.42 -18.08 4.72
C ALA A 213 -22.94 -18.29 6.15
N GLY A 214 -23.11 -17.21 6.91
CA GLY A 214 -23.64 -17.21 8.26
C GLY A 214 -25.08 -17.69 8.32
N GLU A 215 -25.94 -17.28 7.39
CA GLU A 215 -27.30 -17.79 7.26
C GLU A 215 -27.31 -19.30 6.96
N ALA A 216 -26.51 -19.74 5.98
CA ALA A 216 -26.41 -21.14 5.59
C ALA A 216 -25.93 -22.05 6.74
N ALA A 217 -24.95 -21.58 7.52
CA ALA A 217 -24.37 -22.33 8.64
C ALA A 217 -25.07 -22.07 9.99
N SER A 218 -26.02 -21.14 10.06
CA SER A 218 -26.65 -20.67 11.30
C SER A 218 -25.64 -20.17 12.36
N VAL A 219 -24.63 -19.43 11.91
CA VAL A 219 -23.59 -18.81 12.77
C VAL A 219 -23.63 -17.28 12.63
N PRO A 220 -23.21 -16.52 13.67
CA PRO A 220 -23.09 -15.08 13.55
C PRO A 220 -22.11 -14.67 12.45
N THR A 221 -22.41 -13.59 11.73
CA THR A 221 -21.57 -13.03 10.65
C THR A 221 -20.11 -12.86 11.06
N THR A 222 -19.86 -12.38 12.29
CA THR A 222 -18.50 -12.15 12.83
C THR A 222 -17.70 -13.43 13.07
N ASP A 223 -18.38 -14.57 13.22
CA ASP A 223 -17.76 -15.85 13.61
C ASP A 223 -17.48 -16.72 12.38
N VAL A 224 -18.02 -16.37 11.20
CA VAL A 224 -17.96 -17.17 9.96
C VAL A 224 -16.54 -17.57 9.57
N VAL A 225 -15.59 -16.63 9.58
CA VAL A 225 -14.20 -16.93 9.16
C VAL A 225 -13.49 -17.83 10.17
N ALA A 226 -13.79 -17.67 11.46
CA ALA A 226 -13.24 -18.54 12.50
C ALA A 226 -13.80 -19.97 12.39
N GLU A 227 -15.09 -20.12 12.09
CA GLU A 227 -15.70 -21.44 11.84
C GLU A 227 -15.20 -22.08 10.54
N ALA A 228 -14.88 -21.28 9.52
CA ALA A 228 -14.29 -21.77 8.27
C ALA A 228 -12.86 -22.30 8.45
N ASP A 229 -12.10 -21.79 9.43
CA ASP A 229 -10.73 -22.25 9.74
C ASP A 229 -10.66 -23.74 10.13
N ASP A 230 -11.74 -24.27 10.73
CA ASP A 230 -11.86 -25.70 11.06
C ASP A 230 -12.01 -26.59 9.81
N ILE A 231 -12.35 -26.01 8.65
CA ILE A 231 -12.48 -26.71 7.36
C ILE A 231 -11.13 -26.70 6.62
N GLU A 232 -10.54 -25.53 6.45
CA GLU A 232 -9.23 -25.29 5.86
C GLU A 232 -8.56 -24.19 6.67
N ALA A 233 -7.26 -24.29 6.93
CA ALA A 233 -6.55 -23.26 7.70
C ALA A 233 -6.53 -21.92 6.94
N LEU A 234 -6.97 -20.83 7.59
CA LEU A 234 -7.15 -19.50 7.02
C LEU A 234 -6.46 -18.40 7.85
N GLN A 235 -6.33 -17.20 7.27
CA GLN A 235 -6.04 -16.00 8.04
C GLN A 235 -7.32 -15.50 8.72
N VAL A 236 -7.48 -15.80 10.02
CA VAL A 236 -8.71 -15.47 10.77
C VAL A 236 -8.68 -14.06 11.37
N GLU A 237 -7.52 -13.59 11.85
CA GLU A 237 -7.45 -12.40 12.70
C GLU A 237 -7.90 -11.10 12.01
N THR A 238 -7.51 -10.88 10.75
CA THR A 238 -7.82 -9.65 10.02
C THR A 238 -9.27 -9.66 9.52
N PRO A 239 -9.76 -10.68 8.80
CA PRO A 239 -11.13 -10.69 8.29
C PRO A 239 -12.18 -10.66 9.41
N THR A 240 -11.96 -11.40 10.51
CA THR A 240 -12.86 -11.35 11.68
C THR A 240 -12.93 -9.96 12.28
N LEU A 241 -11.79 -9.26 12.46
CA LEU A 241 -11.82 -7.88 12.96
C LEU A 241 -12.60 -6.94 12.03
N VAL A 242 -12.44 -7.09 10.71
CA VAL A 242 -13.18 -6.28 9.75
C VAL A 242 -14.68 -6.53 9.90
N LEU A 243 -15.11 -7.79 9.95
CA LEU A 243 -16.51 -8.15 10.17
C LEU A 243 -17.05 -7.61 11.50
N GLU A 244 -16.29 -7.69 12.58
CA GLU A 244 -16.65 -7.14 13.90
C GLU A 244 -16.89 -5.63 13.85
N ARG A 245 -16.03 -4.89 13.15
CA ARG A 245 -16.15 -3.43 13.02
C ARG A 245 -17.30 -3.01 12.13
N LEU A 246 -17.51 -3.70 11.00
CA LEU A 246 -18.64 -3.46 10.12
C LEU A 246 -19.97 -3.76 10.84
N ALA A 247 -20.05 -4.88 11.59
CA ALA A 247 -21.22 -5.20 12.42
C ALA A 247 -21.46 -4.19 13.56
N ALA A 248 -20.41 -3.48 14.00
CA ALA A 248 -20.51 -2.39 14.98
C ALA A 248 -20.95 -1.05 14.35
N GLY A 249 -21.05 -0.96 13.02
CA GLY A 249 -21.52 0.20 12.27
C GLY A 249 -20.43 1.11 11.73
N ASP A 250 -19.16 0.69 11.75
CA ASP A 250 -18.09 1.41 11.04
C ASP A 250 -18.23 1.18 9.52
N THR A 251 -17.84 2.14 8.69
CA THR A 251 -17.87 1.93 7.23
C THR A 251 -16.66 1.11 6.75
N PRO A 252 -16.75 0.41 5.60
CA PRO A 252 -15.61 -0.27 4.98
C PRO A 252 -14.42 0.68 4.77
N THR A 253 -14.68 1.94 4.41
CA THR A 253 -13.64 2.96 4.25
C THR A 253 -12.94 3.27 5.58
N GLU A 254 -13.68 3.49 6.65
CA GLU A 254 -13.10 3.77 7.99
C GLU A 254 -12.23 2.61 8.47
N VAL A 255 -12.75 1.38 8.41
CA VAL A 255 -12.03 0.18 8.86
C VAL A 255 -10.72 -0.01 8.09
N VAL A 256 -10.77 0.04 6.77
CA VAL A 256 -9.61 -0.20 5.90
C VAL A 256 -8.54 0.87 6.09
N LEU A 257 -8.94 2.15 6.10
CA LEU A 257 -7.99 3.25 6.23
C LEU A 257 -7.28 3.24 7.59
N GLU A 258 -8.00 2.92 8.67
CA GLU A 258 -7.40 2.83 10.00
C GLU A 258 -6.42 1.66 10.13
N LEU A 259 -6.75 0.48 9.60
CA LEU A 259 -5.85 -0.68 9.60
C LEU A 259 -4.56 -0.40 8.82
N ILE A 260 -4.69 0.18 7.62
CA ILE A 260 -3.54 0.58 6.79
C ILE A 260 -2.70 1.63 7.53
N ALA A 261 -3.33 2.67 8.10
CA ALA A 261 -2.62 3.72 8.82
C ALA A 261 -1.88 3.19 10.06
N GLU A 262 -2.47 2.26 10.80
CA GLU A 262 -1.85 1.59 11.95
C GLU A 262 -0.58 0.84 11.51
N ALA A 263 -0.70 -0.02 10.49
CA ALA A 263 0.41 -0.81 9.99
C ALA A 263 1.53 0.05 9.40
N MET A 264 1.19 1.11 8.67
CA MET A 264 2.16 2.09 8.18
C MET A 264 2.88 2.82 9.33
N ALA A 265 2.18 3.17 10.41
CA ALA A 265 2.82 3.77 11.58
C ALA A 265 3.83 2.81 12.24
N VAL A 266 3.52 1.51 12.29
CA VAL A 266 4.44 0.46 12.75
C VAL A 266 5.66 0.34 11.83
N HIS A 267 5.46 0.41 10.50
CA HIS A 267 6.56 0.43 9.53
C HIS A 267 7.52 1.61 9.75
N GLU A 268 6.99 2.77 10.13
CA GLU A 268 7.79 3.95 10.49
C GLU A 268 8.42 3.88 11.91
N GLY A 269 8.31 2.74 12.59
CA GLY A 269 8.88 2.51 13.92
C GLY A 269 8.09 3.16 15.06
N ARG A 270 6.82 3.50 14.84
CA ARG A 270 5.91 4.01 15.88
C ARG A 270 5.07 2.87 16.48
N VAL A 271 4.55 3.08 17.68
CA VAL A 271 3.59 2.17 18.32
C VAL A 271 2.23 2.87 18.38
N PRO A 272 1.35 2.63 17.39
CA PRO A 272 -0.02 3.14 17.45
C PRO A 272 -0.77 2.49 18.61
N ALA A 273 -1.68 3.25 19.23
CA ALA A 273 -2.57 2.79 20.32
C ALA A 273 -1.90 1.84 21.35
N PRO A 274 -0.86 2.29 22.08
CA PRO A 274 -0.05 1.40 22.94
C PRO A 274 -0.86 0.65 24.00
N TRP A 275 -1.97 1.21 24.45
CA TRP A 275 -2.85 0.56 25.43
C TRP A 275 -3.70 -0.56 24.82
N SER A 276 -4.12 -0.43 23.56
CA SER A 276 -4.80 -1.51 22.83
C SER A 276 -3.85 -2.69 22.62
N LEU A 277 -2.57 -2.42 22.36
CA LEU A 277 -1.53 -3.46 22.29
C LEU A 277 -1.40 -4.22 23.62
N VAL A 278 -1.33 -3.50 24.74
CA VAL A 278 -1.29 -4.10 26.08
C VAL A 278 -2.53 -4.95 26.35
N ALA A 279 -3.71 -4.49 25.92
CA ALA A 279 -4.96 -5.25 26.06
C ALA A 279 -4.93 -6.56 25.26
N ARG A 280 -4.46 -6.55 24.00
CA ARG A 280 -4.31 -7.76 23.18
C ARG A 280 -3.34 -8.77 23.80
N VAL A 281 -2.21 -8.30 24.33
CA VAL A 281 -1.28 -9.17 25.07
C VAL A 281 -1.94 -9.76 26.32
N ALA A 282 -2.73 -8.97 27.05
CA ALA A 282 -3.47 -9.45 28.22
C ALA A 282 -4.58 -10.47 27.85
N GLU A 283 -5.12 -10.39 26.64
CA GLU A 283 -6.11 -11.35 26.15
C GLU A 283 -5.47 -12.72 25.85
N ILE A 284 -4.32 -12.74 25.17
CA ILE A 284 -3.53 -13.98 24.96
C ILE A 284 -3.23 -14.65 26.30
N GLU A 285 -2.81 -13.84 27.27
CA GLU A 285 -2.58 -14.27 28.64
C GLU A 285 -3.83 -14.87 29.29
N THR A 286 -4.97 -14.21 29.16
CA THR A 286 -6.24 -14.67 29.70
C THR A 286 -6.71 -15.97 29.05
N GLN A 287 -6.59 -16.09 27.73
CA GLN A 287 -6.92 -17.30 26.97
C GLN A 287 -6.02 -18.47 27.39
N ALA A 288 -4.70 -18.26 27.49
CA ALA A 288 -3.75 -19.27 27.94
C ALA A 288 -4.11 -19.83 29.32
N HIS A 289 -4.48 -18.96 30.27
CA HIS A 289 -4.95 -19.38 31.58
C HIS A 289 -6.29 -20.13 31.53
N ARG A 290 -7.25 -19.66 30.71
CA ARG A 290 -8.59 -20.26 30.59
C ARG A 290 -8.53 -21.68 30.03
N PHE A 291 -7.68 -21.93 29.04
CA PHE A 291 -7.56 -23.23 28.39
C PHE A 291 -6.48 -24.13 29.00
N GLY A 292 -5.82 -23.68 30.08
CA GLY A 292 -4.79 -24.46 30.76
C GLY A 292 -3.56 -24.75 29.88
N VAL A 293 -3.23 -23.80 29.01
CA VAL A 293 -2.10 -23.88 28.09
C VAL A 293 -0.79 -23.93 28.89
N ASP A 294 0.13 -24.83 28.51
CA ASP A 294 1.42 -24.95 29.16
C ASP A 294 2.33 -23.73 28.91
N ALA A 295 3.42 -23.63 29.67
CA ALA A 295 4.31 -22.47 29.61
C ALA A 295 5.02 -22.32 28.26
N ASP A 296 5.39 -23.41 27.61
CA ASP A 296 6.12 -23.39 26.33
C ASP A 296 5.18 -22.96 25.20
N THR A 297 3.95 -23.47 25.19
CA THR A 297 2.91 -23.07 24.23
C THR A 297 2.50 -21.60 24.44
N ARG A 298 2.41 -21.15 25.69
CA ARG A 298 2.15 -19.73 26.00
C ARG A 298 3.29 -18.82 25.52
N GLU A 299 4.55 -19.22 25.73
CA GLU A 299 5.71 -18.47 25.23
C GLU A 299 5.71 -18.42 23.70
N ALA A 300 5.33 -19.51 23.03
CA ALA A 300 5.19 -19.53 21.59
C ALA A 300 4.10 -18.57 21.09
N MET A 301 2.94 -18.48 21.76
CA MET A 301 1.88 -17.52 21.44
C MET A 301 2.37 -16.07 21.55
N LEU A 302 3.10 -15.74 22.63
CA LEU A 302 3.67 -14.40 22.82
C LEU A 302 4.79 -14.10 21.81
N THR A 303 5.57 -15.10 21.41
CA THR A 303 6.62 -14.96 20.40
C THR A 303 6.02 -14.71 19.01
N GLY A 304 4.87 -15.31 18.73
CA GLY A 304 4.11 -15.09 17.48
C GLY A 304 3.35 -13.76 17.44
N PHE A 305 3.26 -13.03 18.55
CA PHE A 305 2.49 -11.79 18.62
C PHE A 305 3.07 -10.70 17.72
N ARG A 306 2.23 -10.17 16.83
CA ARG A 306 2.58 -9.06 15.93
C ARG A 306 2.03 -7.74 16.46
N ILE A 307 2.85 -6.69 16.41
CA ILE A 307 2.46 -5.34 16.83
C ILE A 307 1.32 -4.82 15.96
N SER A 308 1.44 -4.97 14.63
CA SER A 308 0.35 -4.74 13.69
C SER A 308 -0.27 -6.08 13.29
N ARG A 309 -1.57 -6.08 12.94
CA ARG A 309 -2.23 -7.26 12.37
C ARG A 309 -1.78 -7.51 10.92
N LEU A 310 -1.55 -6.44 10.17
CA LEU A 310 -1.08 -6.48 8.78
C LEU A 310 0.46 -6.49 8.72
N ASP A 311 1.01 -6.98 7.61
CA ASP A 311 2.42 -6.78 7.23
C ASP A 311 2.71 -5.29 7.07
N PRO A 312 3.50 -4.67 7.97
CA PRO A 312 3.82 -3.25 7.89
C PRO A 312 4.55 -2.87 6.59
N ALA A 313 5.20 -3.81 5.91
CA ALA A 313 5.92 -3.52 4.66
C ALA A 313 5.00 -3.33 3.45
N ARG A 314 3.77 -3.86 3.48
CA ARG A 314 2.82 -3.84 2.36
C ARG A 314 1.35 -3.89 2.82
N PRO A 315 0.93 -3.04 3.76
CA PRO A 315 -0.30 -3.27 4.52
C PRO A 315 -1.57 -3.27 3.69
N ALA A 316 -1.68 -2.43 2.67
CA ALA A 316 -2.87 -2.41 1.81
C ALA A 316 -3.01 -3.68 0.96
N LEU A 317 -1.89 -4.24 0.48
CA LEU A 317 -1.91 -5.49 -0.29
C LEU A 317 -2.16 -6.69 0.62
N ASP A 318 -1.53 -6.72 1.80
CA ASP A 318 -1.73 -7.76 2.80
C ASP A 318 -3.20 -7.81 3.26
N LEU A 319 -3.81 -6.64 3.51
CA LEU A 319 -5.23 -6.54 3.83
C LEU A 319 -6.11 -7.06 2.69
N LEU A 320 -5.83 -6.70 1.43
CA LEU A 320 -6.60 -7.20 0.29
C LEU A 320 -6.51 -8.72 0.18
N GLU A 321 -5.32 -9.30 0.36
CA GLU A 321 -5.12 -10.76 0.38
C GLU A 321 -5.94 -11.41 1.50
N ASP A 322 -5.83 -10.91 2.73
CA ASP A 322 -6.59 -11.40 3.89
C ASP A 322 -8.11 -11.34 3.65
N LEU A 323 -8.63 -10.24 3.09
CA LEU A 323 -10.05 -10.06 2.82
C LEU A 323 -10.58 -11.04 1.77
N LEU A 324 -9.85 -11.25 0.67
CA LEU A 324 -10.22 -12.21 -0.36
C LEU A 324 -10.12 -13.66 0.16
N ASP A 325 -9.12 -13.97 0.99
CA ASP A 325 -9.03 -15.26 1.69
C ASP A 325 -10.21 -15.45 2.66
N GLY A 326 -10.67 -14.39 3.32
CA GLY A 326 -11.89 -14.38 4.12
C GLY A 326 -13.16 -14.70 3.31
N ILE A 327 -13.31 -14.11 2.11
CA ILE A 327 -14.42 -14.42 1.20
C ILE A 327 -14.37 -15.88 0.76
N ARG A 328 -13.18 -16.40 0.45
CA ARG A 328 -12.97 -17.82 0.16
C ARG A 328 -13.33 -18.69 1.36
N GLY A 329 -13.02 -18.27 2.57
CA GLY A 329 -13.46 -18.92 3.81
C GLY A 329 -14.99 -18.99 3.94
N CYS A 330 -15.69 -17.91 3.61
CA CYS A 330 -17.15 -17.88 3.58
C CYS A 330 -17.72 -18.91 2.59
N LEU A 331 -17.12 -19.03 1.40
CA LEU A 331 -17.48 -20.07 0.42
C LEU A 331 -17.28 -21.48 0.99
N LEU A 332 -16.16 -21.75 1.67
CA LEU A 332 -15.90 -23.06 2.28
C LEU A 332 -16.99 -23.44 3.29
N LEU A 333 -17.37 -22.50 4.16
CA LEU A 333 -18.42 -22.72 5.14
C LEU A 333 -19.80 -22.89 4.48
N TYR A 334 -20.13 -22.07 3.50
CA TYR A 334 -21.37 -22.20 2.72
C TYR A 334 -21.47 -23.56 2.03
N ALA A 335 -20.40 -24.01 1.37
CA ALA A 335 -20.34 -25.29 0.68
C ALA A 335 -20.47 -26.48 1.65
N ALA A 336 -19.92 -26.37 2.86
CA ALA A 336 -20.03 -27.41 3.88
C ALA A 336 -21.46 -27.54 4.46
N ASN A 337 -22.28 -26.48 4.36
CA ASN A 337 -23.61 -26.40 4.96
C ASN A 337 -24.75 -26.40 3.94
N THR A 338 -24.46 -26.62 2.65
CA THR A 338 -25.48 -26.70 1.59
C THR A 338 -25.32 -27.96 0.75
N ASP A 339 -26.43 -28.47 0.21
CA ASP A 339 -26.46 -29.64 -0.68
C ASP A 339 -26.40 -29.27 -2.18
N HIS A 340 -25.92 -28.06 -2.50
CA HIS A 340 -25.84 -27.59 -3.88
C HIS A 340 -24.82 -28.42 -4.70
N ALA A 341 -25.19 -28.76 -5.93
CA ALA A 341 -24.28 -29.48 -6.84
C ALA A 341 -23.12 -28.59 -7.33
N ASP A 342 -23.32 -27.27 -7.33
CA ASP A 342 -22.35 -26.24 -7.67
C ASP A 342 -22.42 -25.10 -6.63
N PRO A 343 -21.86 -25.31 -5.43
CA PRO A 343 -21.98 -24.36 -4.33
C PRO A 343 -21.30 -23.02 -4.64
N GLU A 344 -20.27 -23.00 -5.48
CA GLU A 344 -19.54 -21.79 -5.87
C GLU A 344 -20.42 -20.83 -6.68
N SER A 345 -21.09 -21.34 -7.73
CA SER A 345 -21.98 -20.51 -8.54
C SER A 345 -23.17 -19.96 -7.73
N HIS A 346 -23.74 -20.78 -6.85
CA HIS A 346 -24.85 -20.37 -5.97
C HIS A 346 -24.40 -19.32 -4.96
N PHE A 347 -23.29 -19.56 -4.27
CA PHE A 347 -22.68 -18.59 -3.37
C PHE A 347 -22.41 -17.26 -4.06
N ALA A 348 -21.81 -17.29 -5.26
CA ALA A 348 -21.54 -16.06 -6.00
C ALA A 348 -22.81 -15.31 -6.43
N GLU A 349 -23.93 -16.00 -6.67
CA GLU A 349 -25.21 -15.35 -6.95
C GLU A 349 -25.81 -14.72 -5.68
N ASP A 350 -25.84 -15.47 -4.58
CA ASP A 350 -26.36 -15.02 -3.28
C ASP A 350 -25.57 -13.81 -2.75
N VAL A 351 -24.23 -13.85 -2.82
CA VAL A 351 -23.37 -12.75 -2.37
C VAL A 351 -23.57 -11.49 -3.20
N ARG A 352 -23.81 -11.59 -4.52
CA ARG A 352 -24.12 -10.42 -5.35
C ARG A 352 -25.44 -9.78 -4.92
N LEU A 353 -26.44 -10.61 -4.62
CA LEU A 353 -27.74 -10.12 -4.18
C LEU A 353 -27.64 -9.40 -2.83
N GLU A 354 -26.86 -9.96 -1.90
CA GLU A 354 -26.61 -9.35 -0.59
C GLU A 354 -25.82 -8.04 -0.72
N ALA A 355 -24.71 -8.05 -1.47
CA ALA A 355 -23.87 -6.86 -1.68
C ALA A 355 -24.60 -5.72 -2.41
N ASP A 356 -25.52 -6.03 -3.34
CA ASP A 356 -26.31 -5.00 -4.04
C ASP A 356 -27.53 -4.52 -3.22
N ALA A 357 -27.84 -5.15 -2.08
CA ALA A 357 -28.97 -4.76 -1.23
C ALA A 357 -28.71 -3.47 -0.44
N ASP A 358 -27.45 -3.18 -0.10
CA ASP A 358 -27.05 -1.97 0.64
C ASP A 358 -25.90 -1.17 -0.02
N PRO A 359 -26.13 -0.55 -1.19
CA PRO A 359 -25.08 0.11 -1.94
C PRO A 359 -24.63 1.46 -1.35
N GLU A 360 -25.32 1.99 -0.32
CA GLU A 360 -25.03 3.32 0.24
C GLU A 360 -23.86 3.31 1.26
N ASP A 361 -23.39 2.14 1.68
CA ASP A 361 -22.42 1.99 2.78
C ASP A 361 -20.94 1.92 2.35
N LEU A 362 -20.62 2.05 1.06
CA LEU A 362 -19.24 1.94 0.55
C LEU A 362 -18.29 3.09 0.97
N LEU A 363 -18.82 4.27 1.35
CA LEU A 363 -18.02 5.49 1.58
C LEU A 363 -18.24 6.14 2.95
#